data_AF-A0A7S4LNP9-F1
#
_entry.id   AF-A0A7S4LNP9-F1
#
_cell.length_a   1.000
_cell.length_b   1.000
_cell.length_c   1.000
_cell.angle_alpha   90.00
_cell.angle_beta   90.00
_cell.angle_gamma   90.00
#
_symmetry.space_group_name_H-M   'P 1'
#
loop_
_entity.id
_entity.type
_entity.pdbx_description
1 polymer ?
#
loop_
_entity_poly.entity_id
_entity_poly.type
_entity_poly.pdbx_seq_one_letter_code
_entity_poly.pdbx_strand_id
1 'polypeptide(L)'
;SFSADMRCASVFGVVASASAVTPVQKVVQLMNGMLEKGKSEKHEEQVQFAAYKQFCDDTSVEKTRAIQEANEEIESLEAVIAKAEADISKLTKEIAQLDEDISVYEGDLKAATKVRKMEHQDYTETHKDYSESVDSVDSAIALIKRKMYNKKQGGALVQIVQSPLVSMSDKKVLEAFLTTSDVGLDVTAPEAAAYEDHTSGIIEILEKLKDKFEDKRTELEKEESNSKHAF
;
A
#
# COMPACT_ATOMS: atom_id res chain seq x y z
N SER A 1 -52.31 -88.76 57.33
CA SER A 1 -52.62 -90.16 57.65
C SER A 1 -53.16 -90.20 59.08
N PHE A 2 -54.34 -90.83 59.27
CA PHE A 2 -54.93 -91.39 60.50
C PHE A 2 -55.09 -90.47 61.73
N SER A 3 -56.20 -90.34 62.45
CA SER A 3 -57.62 -90.78 62.43
C SER A 3 -58.28 -89.93 63.54
N ALA A 4 -59.42 -89.27 63.36
CA ALA A 4 -60.79 -89.79 63.45
C ALA A 4 -61.17 -90.50 64.78
N ASP A 5 -62.11 -89.84 65.48
CA ASP A 5 -63.19 -90.35 66.36
C ASP A 5 -62.90 -90.83 67.80
N MET A 6 -63.55 -90.21 68.81
CA MET A 6 -64.93 -90.58 69.21
C MET A 6 -65.31 -90.07 70.64
N ARG A 7 -66.30 -89.15 70.69
CA ARG A 7 -67.42 -89.00 71.66
C ARG A 7 -67.15 -89.05 73.19
N CYS A 8 -67.62 -88.06 73.96
CA CYS A 8 -68.99 -87.93 74.50
C CYS A 8 -69.08 -86.79 75.55
N ALA A 9 -70.31 -86.34 75.80
CA ALA A 9 -70.73 -85.11 76.45
C ALA A 9 -70.40 -84.95 77.96
N SER A 10 -70.11 -83.72 78.37
CA SER A 10 -70.64 -83.13 79.62
C SER A 10 -70.49 -81.61 79.61
N VAL A 11 -71.64 -80.93 79.65
CA VAL A 11 -71.79 -79.49 79.86
C VAL A 11 -71.30 -79.14 81.27
N PHE A 12 -70.30 -78.27 81.36
CA PHE A 12 -70.05 -77.45 82.55
C PHE A 12 -69.64 -76.06 82.08
N GLY A 13 -70.59 -75.12 82.18
CA GLY A 13 -70.33 -73.72 81.92
C GLY A 13 -69.36 -73.17 82.96
N VAL A 14 -68.25 -72.62 82.49
CA VAL A 14 -67.43 -71.68 83.25
C VAL A 14 -67.04 -70.55 82.32
N VAL A 15 -67.78 -69.46 82.50
CA VAL A 15 -67.34 -68.06 82.48
C VAL A 15 -66.44 -67.64 81.31
N ALA A 16 -67.05 -66.93 80.38
CA ALA A 16 -66.38 -65.93 79.58
C ALA A 16 -65.64 -64.94 80.51
N SER A 17 -64.34 -65.15 80.69
CA SER A 17 -63.46 -64.07 81.13
C SER A 17 -63.29 -63.13 79.95
N ALA A 18 -64.24 -62.20 79.81
CA ALA A 18 -63.98 -60.95 79.12
C ALA A 18 -62.72 -60.36 79.78
N SER A 19 -61.58 -60.46 79.10
CA SER A 19 -60.36 -59.78 79.50
C SER A 19 -60.61 -58.29 79.28
N ALA A 20 -61.34 -57.69 80.22
CA ALA A 20 -61.47 -56.26 80.36
C ALA A 20 -60.06 -55.74 80.64
N VAL A 21 -59.41 -55.20 79.62
CA VAL A 21 -58.13 -54.51 79.76
C VAL A 21 -58.28 -53.54 80.92
N THR A 22 -57.50 -53.74 81.98
CA THR A 22 -57.63 -52.88 83.16
C THR A 22 -57.21 -51.44 82.80
N PRO A 23 -57.80 -50.40 83.41
CA PRO A 23 -57.44 -49.02 83.13
C PRO A 23 -55.93 -48.75 83.27
N VAL A 24 -55.25 -49.42 84.21
CA VAL A 24 -53.79 -49.34 84.41
C VAL A 24 -53.02 -49.95 83.23
N GLN A 25 -53.49 -51.07 82.68
CA GLN A 25 -52.86 -51.75 81.54
C GLN A 25 -53.03 -50.94 80.24
N LYS A 26 -54.14 -50.18 80.10
CA LYS A 26 -54.30 -49.17 79.04
C LYS A 26 -53.32 -48.00 79.18
N VAL A 27 -53.07 -47.52 80.40
CA VAL A 27 -52.04 -46.49 80.65
C VAL A 27 -50.64 -47.00 80.32
N VAL A 28 -50.30 -48.23 80.71
CA VAL A 28 -49.00 -48.84 80.35
C VAL A 28 -48.86 -49.02 78.83
N GLN A 29 -49.91 -49.44 78.13
CA GLN A 29 -49.92 -49.47 76.66
C GLN A 29 -49.73 -48.08 76.04
N LEU A 30 -50.40 -47.06 76.57
CA LEU A 30 -50.25 -45.68 76.10
C LEU A 30 -48.82 -45.18 76.32
N MET A 31 -48.23 -45.41 77.50
CA MET A 31 -46.86 -45.00 77.80
C MET A 31 -45.82 -45.72 76.94
N ASN A 32 -46.00 -47.03 76.68
CA ASN A 32 -45.15 -47.76 75.75
C ASN A 32 -45.29 -47.24 74.31
N GLY A 33 -46.51 -46.90 73.87
CA GLY A 33 -46.76 -46.28 72.57
C GLY A 33 -46.11 -44.90 72.44
N MET A 34 -46.17 -44.07 73.48
CA MET A 34 -45.49 -42.77 73.53
C MET A 34 -43.96 -42.91 73.53
N LEU A 35 -43.43 -43.93 74.22
CA LEU A 35 -41.99 -44.21 74.27
C LEU A 35 -41.45 -44.66 72.90
N GLU A 36 -42.15 -45.56 72.21
CA GLU A 36 -41.76 -45.98 70.86
C GLU A 36 -41.93 -44.85 69.84
N LYS A 37 -43.01 -44.07 69.93
CA LYS A 37 -43.18 -42.87 69.10
C LYS A 37 -42.06 -41.86 69.31
N GLY A 38 -41.69 -41.58 70.57
CA GLY A 38 -40.56 -40.69 70.88
C GLY A 38 -39.21 -41.20 70.39
N LYS A 39 -38.97 -42.52 70.37
CA LYS A 39 -37.77 -43.11 69.76
C LYS A 39 -37.77 -42.94 68.23
N SER A 40 -38.90 -43.19 67.58
CA SER A 40 -39.05 -43.03 66.12
C SER A 40 -38.85 -41.57 65.70
N GLU A 41 -39.55 -40.64 66.34
CA GLU A 41 -39.47 -39.21 66.05
C GLU A 41 -38.06 -38.67 66.30
N LYS A 42 -37.38 -39.10 67.39
CA LYS A 42 -35.99 -38.74 67.64
C LYS A 42 -35.06 -39.23 66.53
N HIS A 43 -35.26 -40.46 66.05
CA HIS A 43 -34.42 -41.01 64.99
C HIS A 43 -34.65 -40.27 63.66
N GLU A 44 -35.92 -40.02 63.30
CA GLU A 44 -36.27 -39.23 62.11
C GLU A 44 -35.69 -37.81 62.18
N GLU A 45 -35.80 -37.13 63.32
CA GLU A 45 -35.23 -35.81 63.52
C GLU A 45 -33.70 -35.82 63.40
N GLN A 46 -33.01 -36.84 63.94
CA GLN A 46 -31.57 -36.99 63.79
C GLN A 46 -31.14 -37.15 62.33
N VAL A 47 -31.89 -37.93 61.54
CA VAL A 47 -31.61 -38.12 60.11
C VAL A 47 -31.86 -36.84 59.32
N GLN A 48 -32.99 -36.17 59.56
CA GLN A 48 -33.32 -34.90 58.90
C GLN A 48 -32.32 -33.81 59.25
N PHE A 49 -31.92 -33.70 60.51
CA PHE A 49 -30.91 -32.74 60.94
C PHE A 49 -29.54 -33.03 60.31
N ALA A 50 -29.13 -34.31 60.25
CA ALA A 50 -27.89 -34.68 59.57
C ALA A 50 -27.91 -34.32 58.08
N ALA A 51 -29.02 -34.61 57.38
CA ALA A 51 -29.20 -34.25 55.98
C ALA A 51 -29.20 -32.73 55.75
N TYR A 52 -29.90 -31.98 56.60
CA TYR A 52 -29.93 -30.52 56.53
C TYR A 52 -28.56 -29.89 56.81
N LYS A 53 -27.84 -30.40 57.82
CA LYS A 53 -26.49 -29.95 58.12
C LYS A 53 -25.55 -30.20 56.94
N GLN A 54 -25.60 -31.39 56.35
CA GLN A 54 -24.81 -31.71 55.16
C GLN A 54 -25.14 -30.76 54.00
N PHE A 55 -26.42 -30.50 53.75
CA PHE A 55 -26.84 -29.53 52.74
C PHE A 55 -26.27 -28.12 53.00
N CYS A 56 -26.28 -27.65 54.25
CA CYS A 56 -25.70 -26.36 54.62
C CYS A 56 -24.18 -26.33 54.42
N ASP A 57 -23.47 -27.38 54.84
CA ASP A 57 -22.02 -27.50 54.71
C ASP A 57 -21.62 -27.54 53.21
N ASP A 58 -22.29 -28.37 52.41
CA ASP A 58 -22.04 -28.49 50.97
C ASP A 58 -22.35 -27.18 50.24
N THR A 59 -23.51 -26.56 50.53
CA THR A 59 -23.89 -25.28 49.92
C THR A 59 -22.89 -24.18 50.29
N SER A 60 -22.41 -24.14 51.54
CA SER A 60 -21.42 -23.17 51.96
C SER A 60 -20.13 -23.32 51.16
N VAL A 61 -19.62 -24.55 51.03
CA VAL A 61 -18.38 -24.83 50.28
C VAL A 61 -18.55 -24.49 48.80
N GLU A 62 -19.64 -24.91 48.17
CA GLU A 62 -19.90 -24.63 46.76
C GLU A 62 -19.98 -23.12 46.48
N LYS A 63 -20.69 -22.36 47.33
CA LYS A 63 -20.82 -20.92 47.17
C LYS A 63 -19.50 -20.20 47.43
N THR A 64 -18.72 -20.61 48.44
CA THR A 64 -17.39 -20.04 48.68
C THR A 64 -16.46 -20.29 47.50
N ARG A 65 -16.45 -21.50 46.94
CA ARG A 65 -15.64 -21.81 45.75
C ARG A 65 -16.09 -20.98 44.55
N ALA A 66 -17.39 -20.91 44.27
CA ALA A 66 -17.92 -20.13 43.16
C ALA A 66 -17.58 -18.63 43.27
N ILE A 67 -17.57 -18.08 44.50
CA ILE A 67 -17.15 -16.68 44.75
C ILE A 67 -15.65 -16.51 44.46
N GLN A 68 -14.81 -17.46 44.87
CA GLN A 68 -13.37 -17.41 44.57
C GLN A 68 -13.10 -17.47 43.07
N GLU A 69 -13.69 -18.45 42.37
CA GLU A 69 -13.56 -18.59 40.91
C GLU A 69 -14.04 -17.32 40.19
N ALA A 70 -15.18 -16.75 40.59
CA ALA A 70 -15.69 -15.50 40.01
C ALA A 70 -14.76 -14.31 40.26
N ASN A 71 -14.13 -14.21 41.45
CA ASN A 71 -13.17 -13.14 41.73
C ASN A 71 -11.90 -13.28 40.89
N GLU A 72 -11.39 -14.50 40.70
CA GLU A 72 -10.24 -14.77 39.82
C GLU A 72 -10.56 -14.39 38.36
N GLU A 73 -11.78 -14.70 37.89
CA GLU A 73 -12.23 -14.28 36.56
C GLU A 73 -12.33 -12.75 36.43
N ILE A 74 -12.84 -12.06 37.46
CA ILE A 74 -12.89 -10.60 37.50
C ILE A 74 -11.48 -10.00 37.37
N GLU A 75 -10.52 -10.47 38.17
CA GLU A 75 -9.13 -9.99 38.12
C GLU A 75 -8.51 -10.23 36.74
N SER A 76 -8.74 -11.41 36.14
CA SER A 76 -8.27 -11.71 34.79
C SER A 76 -8.89 -10.78 33.75
N LEU A 77 -10.20 -10.52 33.84
CA LEU A 77 -10.90 -9.63 32.90
C LEU A 77 -10.43 -8.18 33.06
N GLU A 78 -10.20 -7.71 34.29
CA GLU A 78 -9.64 -6.38 34.55
C GLU A 78 -8.24 -6.22 33.93
N ALA A 79 -7.38 -7.25 34.03
CA ALA A 79 -6.07 -7.25 33.39
C ALA A 79 -6.17 -7.19 31.86
N VAL A 80 -7.12 -7.92 31.26
CA VAL A 80 -7.38 -7.87 29.82
C VAL A 80 -7.89 -6.48 29.39
N ILE A 81 -8.78 -5.86 30.16
CA ILE A 81 -9.27 -4.50 29.91
C ILE A 81 -8.11 -3.50 29.94
N ALA A 82 -7.28 -3.54 30.98
CA ALA A 82 -6.13 -2.64 31.10
C ALA A 82 -5.14 -2.79 29.93
N LYS A 83 -4.91 -4.03 29.47
CA LYS A 83 -4.11 -4.29 28.28
C LYS A 83 -4.75 -3.71 27.02
N ALA A 84 -6.04 -3.95 26.81
CA ALA A 84 -6.77 -3.42 25.66
C ALA A 84 -6.75 -1.89 25.62
N GLU A 85 -6.90 -1.21 26.76
CA GLU A 85 -6.79 0.25 26.86
C GLU A 85 -5.38 0.76 26.49
N ALA A 86 -4.33 0.06 26.94
CA ALA A 86 -2.96 0.39 26.57
C ALA A 86 -2.72 0.21 25.06
N ASP A 87 -3.22 -0.89 24.49
CA ASP A 87 -3.13 -1.17 23.05
C ASP A 87 -3.91 -0.12 22.24
N ILE A 88 -5.12 0.27 22.67
CA ILE A 88 -5.89 1.36 22.05
C ILE A 88 -5.08 2.66 22.07
N SER A 89 -4.50 3.03 23.21
CA SER A 89 -3.71 4.27 23.31
C SER A 89 -2.49 4.26 22.38
N LYS A 90 -1.79 3.12 22.29
CA LYS A 90 -0.63 2.94 21.41
C LYS A 90 -1.04 3.05 19.94
N LEU A 91 -2.03 2.26 19.52
CA LEU A 91 -2.51 2.24 18.13
C LEU A 91 -3.06 3.60 17.71
N THR A 92 -3.75 4.32 18.59
CA THR A 92 -4.23 5.69 18.31
C THR A 92 -3.09 6.65 18.01
N LYS A 93 -1.96 6.55 18.74
CA LYS A 93 -0.77 7.37 18.47
C LYS A 93 -0.10 7.00 17.15
N GLU A 94 0.01 5.71 16.86
CA GLU A 94 0.59 5.23 15.60
C GLU A 94 -0.25 5.67 14.39
N ILE A 95 -1.58 5.62 14.48
CA ILE A 95 -2.48 6.14 13.45
C ILE A 95 -2.23 7.64 13.21
N ALA A 96 -2.19 8.44 14.28
CA ALA A 96 -1.95 9.87 14.15
C ALA A 96 -0.60 10.20 13.49
N GLN A 97 0.45 9.44 13.82
CA GLN A 97 1.77 9.58 13.18
C GLN A 97 1.73 9.20 11.70
N LEU A 98 1.09 8.08 11.36
CA LEU A 98 0.96 7.64 9.97
C LEU A 98 0.15 8.63 9.13
N ASP A 99 -0.89 9.25 9.69
CA ASP A 99 -1.66 10.30 9.01
C ASP A 99 -0.82 11.56 8.73
N GLU A 100 0.06 11.94 9.67
CA GLU A 100 1.01 13.04 9.47
C GLU A 100 2.03 12.69 8.38
N ASP A 101 2.62 11.50 8.43
CA ASP A 101 3.57 11.01 7.43
C ASP A 101 2.94 10.96 6.02
N ILE A 102 1.69 10.47 5.91
CA ILE A 102 0.94 10.47 4.65
C ILE A 102 0.79 11.89 4.12
N SER A 103 0.42 12.85 4.99
CA SER A 103 0.26 14.24 4.58
C SER A 103 1.55 14.85 4.06
N VAL A 104 2.68 14.57 4.74
CA VAL A 104 4.02 15.02 4.32
C VAL A 104 4.39 14.39 2.98
N TYR A 105 4.28 13.06 2.85
CA TYR A 105 4.64 12.36 1.61
C TYR A 105 3.78 12.75 0.42
N GLU A 106 2.47 13.01 0.61
CA GLU A 106 1.64 13.55 -0.46
C GLU A 106 2.07 14.97 -0.87
N GLY A 107 2.49 15.79 0.09
CA GLY A 107 3.06 17.10 -0.15
C GLY A 107 4.34 17.03 -0.97
N ASP A 108 5.27 16.17 -0.55
CA ASP A 108 6.55 15.94 -1.21
C ASP A 108 6.36 15.37 -2.61
N LEU A 109 5.45 14.42 -2.80
CA LEU A 109 5.11 13.87 -4.11
C LEU A 109 4.59 14.96 -5.05
N LYS A 110 3.67 15.81 -4.58
CA LYS A 110 3.14 16.94 -5.37
C LYS A 110 4.24 17.93 -5.73
N ALA A 111 5.13 18.26 -4.78
CA ALA A 111 6.25 19.16 -5.00
C ALA A 111 7.26 18.58 -6.00
N ALA A 112 7.70 17.34 -5.80
CA ALA A 112 8.61 16.63 -6.69
C ALA A 112 8.03 16.48 -8.11
N THR A 113 6.75 16.14 -8.22
CA THR A 113 6.06 16.05 -9.53
C THR A 113 6.00 17.40 -10.23
N LYS A 114 5.79 18.49 -9.47
CA LYS A 114 5.78 19.84 -10.04
C LYS A 114 7.16 20.23 -10.54
N VAL A 115 8.20 19.98 -9.75
CA VAL A 115 9.61 20.22 -10.13
C VAL A 115 9.96 19.43 -11.38
N ARG A 116 9.64 18.13 -11.40
CA ARG A 116 9.91 17.26 -12.54
C ARG A 116 9.23 17.72 -13.83
N LYS A 117 8.00 18.23 -13.73
CA LYS A 117 7.28 18.81 -14.88
C LYS A 117 7.97 20.07 -15.41
N MET A 118 8.44 20.95 -14.52
CA MET A 118 9.17 22.15 -14.91
C MET A 118 10.51 21.79 -15.55
N GLU A 119 11.30 20.92 -14.93
CA GLU A 119 12.57 20.44 -15.49
C GLU A 119 12.40 19.76 -16.85
N HIS A 120 11.36 18.93 -17.01
CA HIS A 120 11.06 18.29 -18.29
C HIS A 120 10.66 19.29 -19.38
N GLN A 121 9.91 20.33 -18.99
CA GLN A 121 9.55 21.41 -19.91
C GLN A 121 10.79 22.17 -20.36
N ASP A 122 11.63 22.59 -19.41
CA ASP A 122 12.89 23.31 -19.70
C ASP A 122 13.82 22.45 -20.57
N TYR A 123 13.91 21.14 -20.29
CA TYR A 123 14.63 20.19 -21.14
C TYR A 123 14.08 20.15 -22.56
N THR A 124 12.75 20.08 -22.71
CA THR A 124 12.11 19.99 -24.04
C THR A 124 12.35 21.25 -24.87
N GLU A 125 12.23 22.43 -24.23
CA GLU A 125 12.51 23.71 -24.87
C GLU A 125 13.99 23.81 -25.26
N THR A 126 14.91 23.50 -24.35
CA THR A 126 16.35 23.58 -24.60
C THR A 126 16.82 22.56 -25.66
N HIS A 127 16.29 21.33 -25.62
CA HIS A 127 16.60 20.29 -26.62
C HIS A 127 16.13 20.70 -28.02
N LYS A 128 14.95 21.33 -28.09
CA LYS A 128 14.42 21.89 -29.33
C LYS A 128 15.32 23.01 -29.85
N ASP A 129 15.71 23.96 -29.01
CA ASP A 129 16.59 25.08 -29.40
C ASP A 129 17.95 24.59 -29.93
N TYR A 130 18.55 23.58 -29.29
CA TYR A 130 19.78 22.96 -29.81
C TYR A 130 19.56 22.22 -31.13
N SER A 131 18.44 21.51 -31.28
CA SER A 131 18.12 20.81 -32.53
C SER A 131 17.90 21.78 -33.68
N GLU A 132 17.14 22.86 -33.47
CA GLU A 132 16.94 23.93 -34.45
C GLU A 132 18.26 24.65 -34.78
N SER A 133 19.14 24.83 -33.79
CA SER A 133 20.47 25.42 -33.98
C SER A 133 21.38 24.54 -34.84
N VAL A 134 21.40 23.23 -34.61
CA VAL A 134 22.14 22.26 -35.43
C VAL A 134 21.65 22.29 -36.87
N ASP A 135 20.32 22.21 -37.07
CA ASP A 135 19.70 22.25 -38.42
C ASP A 135 20.01 23.56 -39.15
N SER A 136 19.99 24.69 -38.43
CA SER A 136 20.31 26.01 -38.97
C SER A 136 21.77 26.12 -39.39
N VAL A 137 22.70 25.62 -38.57
CA VAL A 137 24.13 25.59 -38.89
C VAL A 137 24.41 24.66 -40.07
N ASP A 138 23.78 23.49 -40.13
CA ASP A 138 23.87 22.57 -41.28
C ASP A 138 23.38 23.20 -42.57
N SER A 139 22.23 23.86 -42.51
CA SER A 139 21.67 24.60 -43.65
C SER A 139 22.60 25.71 -44.10
N ALA A 140 23.22 26.46 -43.18
CA ALA A 140 24.19 27.51 -43.49
C ALA A 140 25.45 26.93 -44.16
N ILE A 141 26.00 25.83 -43.64
CA ILE A 141 27.15 25.13 -44.24
C ILE A 141 26.81 24.67 -45.66
N ALA A 142 25.63 24.06 -45.86
CA ALA A 142 25.18 23.60 -47.18
C ALA A 142 25.00 24.75 -48.18
N LEU A 143 24.45 25.89 -47.75
CA LEU A 143 24.30 27.08 -48.58
C LEU A 143 25.66 27.68 -48.98
N ILE A 144 26.60 27.78 -48.04
CA ILE A 144 27.95 28.28 -48.31
C ILE A 144 28.68 27.34 -49.29
N LYS A 145 28.68 26.03 -49.04
CA LYS A 145 29.28 25.01 -49.93
C LYS A 145 28.68 25.08 -51.36
N ARG A 146 27.36 25.24 -51.49
CA ARG A 146 26.68 25.42 -52.79
C ARG A 146 27.09 26.72 -53.50
N LYS A 147 27.15 27.84 -52.79
CA LYS A 147 27.59 29.13 -53.35
C LYS A 147 29.05 29.10 -53.81
N MET A 148 29.94 28.42 -53.07
CA MET A 148 31.34 28.23 -53.46
C MET A 148 31.47 27.41 -54.75
N TYR A 149 30.72 26.32 -54.89
CA TYR A 149 30.71 25.51 -56.12
C TYR A 149 30.23 26.31 -57.34
N ASN A 150 29.15 27.07 -57.20
CA ASN A 150 28.61 27.91 -58.29
C ASN A 150 29.57 29.05 -58.71
N LYS A 151 30.40 29.55 -57.79
CA LYS A 151 31.41 30.59 -58.07
C LYS A 151 32.61 30.04 -58.87
N LYS A 152 33.05 28.80 -58.59
CA LYS A 152 34.13 28.12 -59.35
C LYS A 152 33.75 27.74 -60.78
N GLN A 153 32.46 27.57 -61.07
CA GLN A 153 31.97 27.24 -62.42
C GLN A 153 31.75 28.46 -63.34
N GLY A 154 32.23 29.66 -63.00
CA GLY A 154 32.21 30.83 -63.92
C GLY A 154 30.82 31.25 -64.46
N GLY A 155 29.73 30.73 -63.89
CA GLY A 155 28.41 30.72 -64.52
C GLY A 155 27.66 32.05 -64.45
N ALA A 156 28.11 33.01 -63.64
CA ALA A 156 27.45 34.31 -63.52
C ALA A 156 27.43 35.07 -64.84
N LEU A 157 28.50 34.97 -65.65
CA LEU A 157 28.57 35.59 -66.97
C LEU A 157 27.74 34.82 -68.02
N VAL A 158 27.76 33.49 -67.97
CA VAL A 158 27.00 32.63 -68.89
C VAL A 158 25.49 32.85 -68.75
N GLN A 159 25.00 33.03 -67.53
CA GLN A 159 23.58 33.30 -67.26
C GLN A 159 23.14 34.69 -67.74
N ILE A 160 24.03 35.69 -67.70
CA ILE A 160 23.78 37.04 -68.23
C ILE A 160 23.68 37.02 -69.76
N VAL A 161 24.56 36.26 -70.43
CA VAL A 161 24.54 36.11 -71.91
C VAL A 161 23.24 35.46 -72.40
N GLN A 162 22.61 34.60 -71.60
CA GLN A 162 21.34 33.93 -71.93
C GLN A 162 20.09 34.76 -71.61
N SER A 163 20.22 35.91 -70.94
CA SER A 163 19.08 36.77 -70.60
C SER A 163 18.45 37.43 -71.85
N PRO A 164 17.11 37.54 -71.94
CA PRO A 164 16.42 38.26 -73.02
C PRO A 164 16.57 39.79 -72.90
N LEU A 165 17.07 40.31 -71.78
CA LEU A 165 17.30 41.74 -71.54
C LEU A 165 18.57 42.28 -72.19
N VAL A 166 19.42 41.41 -72.74
CA VAL A 166 20.70 41.78 -73.37
C VAL A 166 20.54 41.82 -74.89
N SER A 167 20.94 42.93 -75.53
CA SER A 167 20.88 43.11 -76.98
C SER A 167 21.74 42.08 -77.72
N MET A 168 21.33 41.69 -78.94
CA MET A 168 22.09 40.77 -79.81
C MET A 168 23.51 41.27 -80.13
N SER A 169 23.73 42.60 -80.15
CA SER A 169 25.06 43.20 -80.27
C SER A 169 25.95 42.84 -79.07
N ASP A 170 25.39 42.96 -77.87
CA ASP A 170 26.12 42.84 -76.62
C ASP A 170 26.40 41.38 -76.30
N LYS A 171 25.51 40.46 -76.70
CA LYS A 171 25.74 39.01 -76.67
C LYS A 171 26.95 38.61 -77.50
N LYS A 172 27.09 39.12 -78.73
CA LYS A 172 28.26 38.84 -79.59
C LYS A 172 29.55 39.39 -79.00
N VAL A 173 29.52 40.56 -78.36
CA VAL A 173 30.69 41.15 -77.70
C VAL A 173 31.09 40.32 -76.48
N LEU A 174 30.13 39.88 -75.67
CA LEU A 174 30.36 39.03 -74.51
C LEU A 174 30.86 37.63 -74.89
N GLU A 175 30.31 37.04 -75.96
CA GLU A 175 30.73 35.73 -76.49
C GLU A 175 32.11 35.81 -77.15
N ALA A 176 32.41 36.89 -77.86
CA ALA A 176 33.75 37.17 -78.37
C ALA A 176 34.77 37.36 -77.23
N PHE A 177 34.38 38.03 -76.15
CA PHE A 177 35.21 38.20 -74.96
C PHE A 177 35.50 36.87 -74.25
N LEU A 178 34.49 35.99 -74.16
CA LEU A 178 34.63 34.62 -73.63
C LEU A 178 35.55 33.75 -74.48
N THR A 179 35.51 33.88 -75.81
CA THR A 179 36.31 33.06 -76.75
C THR A 179 37.72 33.60 -77.00
N THR A 180 37.96 34.90 -76.81
CA THR A 180 39.31 35.50 -76.91
C THR A 180 40.15 35.36 -75.63
N SER A 181 39.57 34.82 -74.56
CA SER A 181 40.23 34.59 -73.28
C SER A 181 40.84 33.19 -73.15
N ASP A 182 41.58 32.71 -74.16
CA ASP A 182 42.42 31.50 -74.07
C ASP A 182 43.83 31.81 -73.52
N VAL A 183 44.11 33.08 -73.22
CA VAL A 183 45.16 33.46 -72.28
C VAL A 183 44.49 33.50 -70.92
N GLY A 184 44.88 32.55 -70.05
CA GLY A 184 44.31 32.32 -68.74
C GLY A 184 43.71 33.59 -68.15
N LEU A 185 42.37 33.61 -68.07
CA LEU A 185 41.66 34.52 -67.20
C LEU A 185 41.86 34.03 -65.76
N ASP A 186 43.14 33.93 -65.37
CA ASP A 186 43.61 34.05 -64.00
C ASP A 186 43.40 35.51 -63.58
N VAL A 187 42.14 35.94 -63.63
CA VAL A 187 41.66 36.90 -62.65
C VAL A 187 41.44 36.07 -61.38
N THR A 188 42.52 35.48 -60.85
CA THR A 188 42.81 35.68 -59.43
C THR A 188 42.93 37.18 -59.26
N ALA A 189 41.80 37.86 -59.15
CA ALA A 189 41.77 39.00 -58.26
C ALA A 189 42.29 38.42 -56.94
N PRO A 190 43.46 38.86 -56.41
CA PRO A 190 44.00 38.29 -55.19
C PRO A 190 42.99 38.38 -54.04
N GLU A 191 42.05 39.33 -54.10
CA GLU A 191 40.88 39.42 -53.22
C GLU A 191 39.89 38.26 -53.32
N ALA A 192 39.67 37.65 -54.49
CA ALA A 192 38.76 36.51 -54.64
C ALA A 192 39.34 35.21 -54.06
N ALA A 193 40.65 35.00 -54.20
CA ALA A 193 41.37 33.87 -53.59
C ALA A 193 41.49 34.05 -52.07
N ALA A 194 41.85 35.26 -51.60
CA ALA A 194 41.84 35.58 -50.16
C ALA A 194 40.45 35.40 -49.54
N TYR A 195 39.38 35.75 -50.27
CA TYR A 195 38.01 35.54 -49.81
C TYR A 195 37.63 34.04 -49.78
N GLU A 196 38.17 33.22 -50.68
CA GLU A 196 37.95 31.76 -50.67
C GLU A 196 38.64 31.09 -49.46
N ASP A 197 39.85 31.54 -49.13
CA ASP A 197 40.58 31.11 -47.93
C ASP A 197 39.83 31.51 -46.65
N HIS A 198 39.26 32.72 -46.59
CA HIS A 198 38.41 33.14 -45.48
C HIS A 198 37.10 32.35 -45.38
N THR A 199 36.50 31.96 -46.51
CA THR A 199 35.24 31.19 -46.52
C THR A 199 35.47 29.76 -46.01
N SER A 200 36.62 29.16 -46.30
CA SER A 200 36.98 27.82 -45.81
C SER A 200 37.18 27.82 -44.28
N GLY A 201 37.84 28.84 -43.73
CA GLY A 201 37.96 29.01 -42.27
C GLY A 201 36.62 29.24 -41.57
N ILE A 202 35.66 29.93 -42.20
CA ILE A 202 34.31 30.11 -41.67
C ILE A 202 33.54 28.78 -41.62
N ILE A 203 33.70 27.91 -42.63
CA ILE A 203 33.08 26.58 -42.63
C ILE A 203 33.63 25.74 -41.46
N GLU A 204 34.95 25.74 -41.23
CA GLU A 204 35.54 25.02 -40.10
C GLU A 204 35.02 25.51 -38.73
N ILE A 205 34.78 26.83 -38.59
CA ILE A 205 34.21 27.40 -37.37
C ILE A 205 32.75 26.96 -37.21
N LEU A 206 31.96 26.93 -38.28
CA LEU A 206 30.57 26.48 -38.26
C LEU A 206 30.47 24.97 -37.98
N GLU A 207 31.35 24.15 -38.55
CA GLU A 207 31.42 22.71 -38.26
C GLU A 207 31.78 22.48 -36.78
N LYS A 208 32.78 23.20 -36.24
CA LYS A 208 33.09 23.15 -34.79
C LYS A 208 31.94 23.63 -33.90
N LEU A 209 31.15 24.59 -34.36
CA LEU A 209 29.98 25.09 -33.62
C LEU A 209 28.86 24.05 -33.63
N LYS A 210 28.63 23.39 -34.77
CA LYS A 210 27.70 22.28 -34.89
C LYS A 210 28.07 21.14 -33.95
N ASP A 211 29.32 20.69 -33.96
CA ASP A 211 29.80 19.61 -33.10
C ASP A 211 29.55 19.95 -31.62
N LYS A 212 29.81 21.19 -31.21
CA LYS A 212 29.52 21.65 -29.85
C LYS A 212 28.04 21.63 -29.49
N PHE A 213 27.15 21.98 -30.42
CA PHE A 213 25.70 21.91 -30.17
C PHE A 213 25.19 20.47 -30.14
N GLU A 214 25.73 19.57 -30.97
CA GLU A 214 25.44 18.14 -30.91
C GLU A 214 25.91 17.54 -29.59
N ASP A 215 27.14 17.83 -29.16
CA ASP A 215 27.68 17.40 -27.87
C ASP A 215 26.80 17.87 -26.71
N LYS A 216 26.39 19.16 -26.71
CA LYS A 216 25.51 19.73 -25.69
C LYS A 216 24.12 19.09 -25.68
N ARG A 217 23.57 18.78 -26.85
CA ARG A 217 22.29 18.06 -26.96
C ARG A 217 22.39 16.65 -26.40
N THR A 218 23.45 15.91 -26.72
CA THR A 218 23.67 14.55 -26.20
C THR A 218 23.94 14.55 -24.69
N GLU A 219 24.65 15.54 -24.17
CA GLU A 219 24.83 15.74 -22.73
C GLU A 219 23.47 15.92 -22.04
N LEU A 220 22.60 16.80 -22.56
CA LEU A 220 21.23 16.98 -22.05
C LEU A 220 20.38 15.72 -22.10
N GLU A 221 20.43 14.94 -23.19
CA GLU A 221 19.69 13.67 -23.31
C GLU A 221 20.12 12.68 -22.23
N LYS A 222 21.43 12.63 -21.93
CA LYS A 222 21.99 11.79 -20.88
C LYS A 222 21.55 12.26 -19.49
N GLU A 223 21.57 13.56 -19.24
CA GLU A 223 21.09 14.15 -17.99
C GLU A 223 19.61 13.85 -17.77
N GLU A 224 18.76 14.05 -18.78
CA GLU A 224 17.33 13.75 -18.70
C GLU A 224 17.07 12.25 -18.51
N SER A 225 17.85 11.37 -19.14
CA SER A 225 17.76 9.93 -18.88
C SER A 225 18.08 9.59 -17.43
N ASN A 226 19.12 10.20 -16.85
CA ASN A 226 19.48 9.98 -15.45
C ASN A 226 18.39 10.53 -14.51
N SER A 227 17.86 11.73 -14.79
CA SER A 227 16.78 12.34 -14.01
C SER A 227 15.49 11.51 -14.07
N LYS A 228 15.18 10.86 -15.20
CA LYS A 228 14.06 9.90 -15.31
C LYS A 228 14.27 8.64 -14.50
N HIS A 229 15.51 8.18 -14.34
CA HIS A 229 15.81 6.99 -13.54
C HIS A 229 15.85 7.28 -12.04
N ALA A 230 16.12 8.53 -11.65
CA ALA A 230 16.17 8.97 -10.27
C ALA A 230 14.80 9.34 -9.68
N PHE A 231 13.80 9.57 -10.53
CA PHE A 231 12.42 9.94 -10.17
C PHE A 231 11.49 8.72 -10.22
#